data_AF-A0A2S8BBC9-F1
#
_entry.id   AF-A0A2S8BBC9-F1
#
_cell.length_a   1.000
_cell.length_b   1.000
_cell.length_c   1.000
_cell.angle_alpha   90.00
_cell.angle_beta   90.00
_cell.angle_gamma   90.00
#
_symmetry.space_group_name_H-M   'P 1'
#
loop_
_entity.id
_entity.type
_entity.pdbx_description
1 polymer ?
#
loop_
_entity_poly.entity_id
_entity_poly.type
_entity_poly.pdbx_seq_one_letter_code
_entity_poly.pdbx_strand_id
1 'polypeptide(L)'
;MSELPRDPRSQQPWNPEPLAGNYNQCTQLSAVIVKANTNAEHPNTRAVMFHQGQYLAQGVPDTYGFSGIDLAQCADDVVALQAASGIAGLSSVVKFRWNGTGVELIGNTPAG
;
A
#
# COMPACT_ATOMS: atom_id res chain seq x y z
N MET A 1 -9.73 -6.42 -17.74
CA MET A 1 -9.26 -5.44 -16.74
C MET A 1 -9.42 -6.11 -15.38
N SER A 2 -8.34 -6.34 -14.64
CA SER A 2 -8.45 -6.90 -13.29
C SER A 2 -8.86 -5.77 -12.35
N GLU A 3 -10.14 -5.76 -11.98
CA GLU A 3 -10.66 -4.81 -11.00
C GLU A 3 -10.26 -5.26 -9.59
N LEU A 4 -9.95 -4.30 -8.72
CA LEU A 4 -9.68 -4.59 -7.32
C LEU A 4 -10.94 -5.15 -6.65
N PRO A 5 -10.84 -6.18 -5.79
CA PRO A 5 -11.97 -6.59 -4.98
C PRO A 5 -12.47 -5.42 -4.14
N ARG A 6 -13.79 -5.36 -3.93
CA ARG A 6 -14.44 -4.29 -3.16
C ARG A 6 -13.87 -4.18 -1.75
N ASP A 7 -13.96 -2.98 -1.17
CA ASP A 7 -13.54 -2.76 0.21
C ASP A 7 -14.29 -3.71 1.15
N PRO A 8 -13.62 -4.55 1.95
CA PRO A 8 -14.30 -5.55 2.78
C PRO A 8 -15.19 -4.91 3.86
N ARG A 9 -14.84 -3.70 4.33
CA ARG A 9 -15.57 -3.02 5.42
C ARG A 9 -16.87 -2.37 4.95
N SER A 10 -16.85 -1.70 3.80
CA SER A 10 -17.98 -0.90 3.31
C SER A 10 -18.63 -1.44 2.03
N GLN A 11 -18.03 -2.45 1.38
CA GLN A 11 -18.42 -2.99 0.07
C GLN A 11 -18.40 -1.97 -1.08
N GLN A 12 -17.83 -0.79 -0.83
CA GLN A 12 -17.67 0.26 -1.83
C GLN A 12 -16.50 -0.05 -2.77
N PRO A 13 -16.52 0.48 -4.01
CA PRO A 13 -15.34 0.47 -4.85
C PRO A 13 -14.21 1.32 -4.22
N TRP A 14 -12.99 1.11 -4.69
CA TRP A 14 -11.86 1.97 -4.34
C TRP A 14 -11.89 3.25 -5.17
N ASN A 15 -11.49 4.37 -4.56
CA ASN A 15 -11.35 5.63 -5.28
C ASN A 15 -10.18 5.52 -6.28
N PRO A 16 -10.39 5.88 -7.57
CA PRO A 16 -9.33 5.83 -8.58
C PRO A 16 -8.21 6.86 -8.33
N GLU A 17 -8.46 7.91 -7.55
CA GLU A 17 -7.46 8.88 -7.16
C GLU A 17 -6.61 8.34 -5.99
N PRO A 18 -5.31 8.08 -6.20
CA PRO A 18 -4.44 7.56 -5.16
C PRO A 18 -4.12 8.64 -4.11
N LEU A 19 -4.05 8.22 -2.84
CA LEU A 19 -3.59 9.07 -1.73
C LEU A 19 -2.08 9.30 -1.76
N ALA A 20 -1.33 8.28 -2.14
CA ALA A 20 0.12 8.27 -2.26
C ALA A 20 0.53 7.14 -3.21
N GLY A 21 1.73 7.21 -3.77
CA GLY A 21 2.22 6.16 -4.66
C GLY A 21 3.67 6.34 -5.05
N ASN A 22 4.33 5.23 -5.36
CA ASN A 22 5.65 5.18 -5.99
C ASN A 22 5.63 4.31 -7.25
N TYR A 23 4.46 4.22 -7.90
CA TYR A 23 4.26 3.40 -9.10
C TYR A 23 5.38 3.62 -10.12
N ASN A 24 6.05 2.53 -10.48
CA ASN A 24 7.09 2.54 -11.48
C ASN A 24 7.10 1.19 -12.21
N GLN A 25 7.03 1.23 -13.53
CA GLN A 25 7.10 0.04 -14.39
C GLN A 25 8.51 -0.58 -14.45
N CYS A 26 9.53 0.19 -14.06
CA CYS A 26 10.92 -0.22 -14.10
C CYS A 26 11.40 -0.86 -12.79
N THR A 27 10.61 -0.81 -11.70
CA THR A 27 10.99 -1.40 -10.42
C THR A 27 10.37 -2.78 -10.21
N GLN A 28 11.04 -3.63 -9.47
CA GLN A 28 10.50 -4.94 -9.07
C GLN A 28 9.31 -4.82 -8.13
N LEU A 29 9.25 -3.80 -7.28
CA LEU A 29 8.08 -3.56 -6.46
C LEU A 29 7.74 -2.07 -6.46
N SER A 30 6.46 -1.77 -6.66
CA SER A 30 5.90 -0.44 -6.45
C SER A 30 4.48 -0.56 -5.90
N ALA A 31 3.96 0.53 -5.34
CA ALA A 31 2.62 0.55 -4.76
C ALA A 31 1.92 1.89 -4.97
N VAL A 32 0.59 1.84 -4.93
CA VAL A 32 -0.28 3.01 -4.79
C VAL A 32 -1.24 2.77 -3.62
N ILE A 33 -1.49 3.79 -2.82
CA ILE A 33 -2.44 3.75 -1.73
C ILE A 33 -3.75 4.32 -2.21
N VAL A 34 -4.82 3.54 -2.08
CA VAL A 34 -6.19 3.95 -2.40
C VAL A 34 -7.03 3.98 -1.13
N LYS A 35 -8.09 4.79 -1.15
CA LYS A 35 -9.13 4.80 -0.11
C LYS A 35 -10.45 4.29 -0.66
N ALA A 36 -11.28 3.73 0.20
CA ALA A 36 -12.65 3.37 -0.15
C ALA A 36 -13.41 4.62 -0.62
N ASN A 37 -14.21 4.47 -1.69
CA ASN A 37 -15.03 5.55 -2.24
C ASN A 37 -16.30 5.75 -1.40
N THR A 38 -16.13 6.35 -0.22
CA THR A 38 -17.20 6.56 0.76
C THR A 38 -17.02 7.92 1.45
N ASN A 39 -18.13 8.44 2.00
CA ASN A 39 -18.16 9.67 2.82
C ASN A 39 -17.91 9.40 4.31
N ALA A 40 -17.45 8.20 4.68
CA ALA A 40 -17.11 7.89 6.06
C ALA A 40 -15.95 8.79 6.56
N GLU A 41 -16.00 9.19 7.84
CA GLU A 41 -14.98 10.03 8.47
C GLU A 41 -13.58 9.40 8.42
N HIS A 42 -13.51 8.07 8.58
CA HIS A 42 -12.29 7.29 8.44
C HIS A 42 -12.50 6.20 7.37
N PRO A 43 -12.34 6.53 6.07
CA PRO A 43 -12.47 5.54 5.01
C PRO A 43 -11.34 4.52 5.13
N ASN A 44 -11.63 3.26 4.80
CA ASN A 44 -10.59 2.23 4.78
C ASN A 44 -9.58 2.55 3.68
N THR A 45 -8.31 2.26 3.91
CA THR A 45 -7.24 2.43 2.93
C THR A 45 -6.60 1.10 2.60
N ARG A 46 -6.03 0.97 1.40
CA ARG A 46 -5.31 -0.22 0.96
C ARG A 46 -4.13 0.16 0.08
N ALA A 47 -2.98 -0.47 0.29
CA ALA A 47 -1.87 -0.39 -0.66
C ALA A 47 -2.00 -1.48 -1.74
N VAL A 48 -2.15 -1.04 -2.99
CA VAL A 48 -2.18 -1.86 -4.20
C VAL A 48 -0.76 -1.97 -4.71
N MET A 49 -0.25 -3.19 -4.85
CA MET A 49 1.15 -3.44 -5.23
C MET A 49 1.28 -3.92 -6.67
N PHE A 50 2.42 -3.59 -7.27
CA PHE A 50 2.76 -3.89 -8.65
C PHE A 50 4.18 -4.44 -8.74
N HIS A 51 4.37 -5.46 -9.57
CA HIS A 51 5.68 -5.95 -9.98
C HIS A 51 5.92 -5.54 -11.43
N GLN A 52 6.96 -4.74 -11.69
CA GLN A 52 7.27 -4.26 -13.05
C GLN A 52 6.05 -3.61 -13.75
N GLY A 53 5.29 -2.82 -12.99
CA GLY A 53 4.08 -2.14 -13.45
C GLY A 53 2.83 -3.03 -13.57
N GLN A 54 2.93 -4.34 -13.33
CA GLN A 54 1.81 -5.28 -13.36
C GLN A 54 1.20 -5.47 -11.97
N TYR A 55 -0.13 -5.39 -11.87
CA TYR A 55 -0.85 -5.56 -10.60
C TYR A 55 -0.66 -6.97 -10.01
N LEU A 56 -0.32 -7.04 -8.73
CA LEU A 56 -0.19 -8.27 -7.96
C LEU A 56 -1.52 -8.62 -7.28
N ALA A 57 -2.25 -9.57 -7.85
CA ALA A 57 -3.53 -10.03 -7.32
C ALA A 57 -3.40 -11.07 -6.19
N GLN A 58 -2.28 -11.79 -6.14
CA GLN A 58 -1.99 -12.88 -5.20
C GLN A 58 -0.56 -12.76 -4.70
N GLY A 59 -0.24 -13.47 -3.60
CA GLY A 59 1.09 -13.42 -3.00
C GLY A 59 1.42 -12.05 -2.38
N VAL A 60 0.39 -11.27 -2.04
CA VAL A 60 0.52 -9.98 -1.36
C VAL A 60 -0.15 -10.11 0.01
N PRO A 61 0.48 -9.67 1.11
CA PRO A 61 -0.15 -9.63 2.43
C PRO A 61 -1.33 -8.65 2.45
N ASP A 62 -2.12 -8.69 3.52
CA ASP A 62 -3.15 -7.68 3.75
C ASP A 62 -2.51 -6.32 4.04
N THR A 63 -2.81 -5.33 3.18
CA THR A 63 -2.17 -4.01 3.17
C THR A 63 -3.13 -2.89 3.55
N TYR A 64 -4.06 -3.17 4.47
CA TYR A 64 -5.01 -2.17 4.94
C TYR A 64 -4.41 -1.23 5.98
N GLY A 65 -4.95 -0.01 6.09
CA GLY A 65 -4.59 0.92 7.16
C GLY A 65 -3.27 1.67 6.95
N PHE A 66 -2.77 1.73 5.70
CA PHE A 66 -1.65 2.60 5.32
C PHE A 66 -2.17 3.87 4.64
N SER A 67 -1.56 5.02 4.93
CA SER A 67 -1.96 6.32 4.36
C SER A 67 -0.86 7.03 3.57
N GLY A 68 0.38 6.54 3.64
CA GLY A 68 1.51 7.16 2.96
C GLY A 68 2.58 6.16 2.52
N ILE A 69 3.52 6.62 1.70
CA ILE A 69 4.71 5.87 1.29
C ILE A 69 5.93 6.70 1.67
N ASP A 70 6.88 6.08 2.38
CA ASP A 70 8.18 6.68 2.66
C ASP A 70 9.14 6.43 1.49
N LEU A 71 9.20 7.40 0.57
CA LEU A 71 10.03 7.31 -0.63
C LEU A 71 11.53 7.21 -0.31
N ALA A 72 11.98 7.74 0.83
CA ALA A 72 13.39 7.69 1.22
C ALA A 72 13.84 6.28 1.63
N GLN A 73 12.88 5.42 1.99
CA GLN A 73 13.12 4.03 2.39
C GLN A 73 12.65 3.01 1.36
N CYS A 74 12.20 3.46 0.18
CA CYS A 74 11.90 2.60 -0.96
C CYS A 74 13.17 2.26 -1.74
N ALA A 75 13.18 1.09 -2.36
CA ALA A 75 14.24 0.62 -3.27
C ALA A 75 13.59 -0.12 -4.46
N ASP A 76 14.40 -0.75 -5.32
CA ASP A 76 13.90 -1.45 -6.52
C ASP A 76 12.88 -2.54 -6.19
N ASP A 77 13.14 -3.33 -5.15
CA ASP A 77 12.31 -4.45 -4.71
C ASP A 77 11.58 -4.17 -3.38
N VAL A 78 11.75 -2.96 -2.80
CA VAL A 78 11.22 -2.60 -1.47
C VAL A 78 10.28 -1.40 -1.54
N VAL A 79 9.11 -1.54 -0.91
CA VAL A 79 8.17 -0.45 -0.66
C VAL A 79 8.02 -0.24 0.84
N ALA A 80 8.17 1.00 1.29
CA ALA A 80 7.98 1.39 2.69
C ALA A 80 6.64 2.13 2.86
N LEU A 81 5.68 1.50 3.53
CA LEU A 81 4.35 2.04 3.78
C LEU A 81 4.26 2.69 5.16
N GLN A 82 3.66 3.87 5.23
CA GLN A 82 3.40 4.59 6.47
C GLN A 82 2.01 4.23 6.98
N ALA A 83 1.94 3.70 8.21
CA ALA A 83 0.70 3.38 8.87
C ALA A 83 -0.14 4.64 9.11
N ALA A 84 -1.46 4.50 8.95
CA ALA A 84 -2.43 5.53 9.30
C ALA A 84 -2.58 5.58 10.83
N SER A 85 -1.56 6.09 11.52
CA SER A 85 -1.67 6.37 12.95
C SER A 85 -2.48 7.65 13.10
N GLY A 86 -3.69 7.57 13.68
CA GLY A 86 -4.50 8.74 14.03
C GLY A 86 -3.87 9.65 15.10
N ILE A 87 -2.60 9.43 15.45
CA ILE A 87 -1.81 10.16 16.44
C ILE A 87 -0.65 10.81 15.71
N ALA A 88 -0.63 12.15 15.71
CA ALA A 88 0.46 12.93 15.12
C ALA A 88 1.79 12.58 15.80
N GLY A 89 2.82 12.26 15.00
CA GLY A 89 4.18 11.93 15.49
C GLY A 89 4.48 10.44 15.70
N LEU A 90 3.50 9.54 15.57
CA LEU A 90 3.67 8.09 15.75
C LEU A 90 3.42 7.29 14.45
N SER A 91 4.01 7.72 13.33
CA SER A 91 3.84 7.04 12.05
C SER A 91 4.74 5.81 11.94
N SER A 92 4.24 4.59 12.20
CA SER A 92 5.04 3.38 11.96
C SER A 92 5.27 3.16 10.47
N VAL A 93 6.50 2.85 10.09
CA VAL A 93 6.87 2.46 8.72
C VAL A 93 6.96 0.95 8.64
N VAL A 94 6.26 0.35 7.68
CA VAL A 94 6.28 -1.08 7.39
C VAL A 94 6.86 -1.30 6.02
N LYS A 95 7.90 -2.13 5.95
CA LYS A 95 8.60 -2.43 4.71
C LYS A 95 8.17 -3.77 4.15
N PHE A 96 7.85 -3.76 2.86
CA PHE A 96 7.51 -4.92 2.07
C PHE A 96 8.54 -5.10 0.98
N ARG A 97 8.89 -6.35 0.67
CA ARG A 97 9.87 -6.70 -0.36
C ARG A 97 9.32 -7.73 -1.32
N TRP A 98 9.69 -7.63 -2.59
CA TRP A 98 9.53 -8.72 -3.56
C TRP A 98 10.61 -9.79 -3.39
N ASN A 99 10.23 -11.04 -3.14
CA ASN A 99 11.18 -12.13 -2.88
C ASN A 99 11.41 -13.06 -4.09
N GLY A 100 10.94 -12.67 -5.28
CA GLY A 100 10.99 -13.49 -6.50
C GLY A 100 9.70 -14.26 -6.79
N THR A 101 8.87 -14.54 -5.78
CA THR A 101 7.57 -15.22 -5.96
C THR A 101 6.39 -14.38 -5.49
N GLY A 102 6.59 -13.56 -4.46
CA GLY A 102 5.56 -12.74 -3.84
C GLY A 102 6.13 -11.61 -3.03
N VAL A 103 5.24 -10.88 -2.37
CA VAL A 103 5.57 -9.82 -1.44
C VAL A 103 5.62 -10.37 -0.03
N GLU A 104 6.67 -10.04 0.69
CA GLU A 104 6.83 -10.39 2.11
C GLU A 104 7.10 -9.13 2.95
N LEU A 105 6.72 -9.20 4.23
CA LEU A 105 7.05 -8.15 5.20
C LEU A 105 8.48 -8.37 5.69
N ILE A 106 9.34 -7.35 5.55
CA ILE A 106 10.77 -7.44 5.91
C ILE A 106 11.16 -6.53 7.08
N GLY A 107 10.24 -5.70 7.58
CA GLY A 107 10.51 -4.89 8.76
C GLY A 107 9.34 -3.98 9.14
N ASN A 108 9.26 -3.68 10.44
CA ASN A 108 8.40 -2.65 11.00
C ASN A 108 9.28 -1.77 11.88
N THR A 109 9.25 -0.46 11.66
CA THR A 109 9.97 0.51 12.48
C THR A 109 8.96 1.53 12.99
N PRO A 110 8.79 1.70 14.32
CA PRO A 110 8.07 2.85 14.85
C PRO A 110 8.76 4.13 14.36
N ALA A 111 8.03 5.13 13.86
CA ALA A 111 8.60 6.48 13.87
C ALA A 111 8.72 6.90 15.33
N GLY A 112 9.95 7.13 15.78
CA GLY A 112 10.27 7.62 17.12
C GLY A 112 10.03 9.11 17.27
#